data_AF-A0A7W8MRH3-F1
#
_entry.id   AF-A0A7W8MRH3-F1
#
_cell.length_a   1.000
_cell.length_b   1.000
_cell.length_c   1.000
_cell.angle_alpha   90.00
_cell.angle_beta   90.00
_cell.angle_gamma   90.00
#
_symmetry.space_group_name_H-M   'P 1'
#
loop_
_entity.id
_entity.type
_entity.pdbx_description
1 polymer ?
#
loop_
_entity_poly.entity_id
_entity_poly.type
_entity_poly.pdbx_seq_one_letter_code
_entity_poly.pdbx_strand_id
1 'polypeptide(L)'
;MRPWIAAALIVAAAVALGYVHPFGNPRVQPAKGLGTLLEGATMPTDAKTVLMKKCADCHSSETRWPVYARIAPGSWLIERDIVEARKKMDLSHWEQMPADKQQVLTAKIFEKAKSGDMPPLQYQLLHWTAKLSKADVQALSMLGKSASGSEAALAGHGDAVQGKAVFEKRCTGCHAMAVDREGPRLAGVYGRRAGNIPGFTYSAGLKNSDVTWNDATLEKWLSDPDLMVPDNNISFSVPKAEERRNLIAYLKQ
;
A
#
# COMPACT_ATOMS: atom_id res chain seq x y z
N MET A 1 25.06 9.21 -48.67
CA MET A 1 24.11 8.18 -48.19
C MET A 1 22.70 8.75 -48.31
N ARG A 2 21.73 8.03 -48.90
CA ARG A 2 20.35 8.55 -49.05
C ARG A 2 19.70 8.67 -47.67
N PRO A 3 18.92 9.73 -47.38
CA PRO A 3 18.38 9.99 -46.03
C PRO A 3 17.54 8.84 -45.47
N TRP A 4 16.87 8.07 -46.33
CA TRP A 4 16.09 6.89 -45.92
C TRP A 4 16.97 5.72 -45.42
N ILE A 5 18.21 5.60 -45.89
CA ILE A 5 19.15 4.56 -45.43
C ILE A 5 19.56 4.85 -43.99
N ALA A 6 19.85 6.11 -43.66
CA ALA A 6 20.19 6.51 -42.31
C ALA A 6 19.02 6.29 -41.34
N ALA A 7 17.80 6.65 -41.74
CA ALA A 7 16.60 6.41 -40.95
C ALA A 7 16.36 4.90 -40.70
N ALA A 8 16.50 4.06 -41.73
CA ALA A 8 16.35 2.61 -41.60
C ALA A 8 17.38 2.00 -40.62
N LEU A 9 18.64 2.45 -40.68
CA LEU A 9 19.68 1.99 -39.77
C LEU A 9 19.42 2.39 -38.31
N ILE A 10 18.92 3.61 -38.06
CA ILE A 10 18.56 4.07 -36.71
C ILE A 10 17.43 3.23 -36.13
N VAL A 11 16.38 2.96 -36.92
CA VAL A 11 15.26 2.12 -36.46
C VAL A 11 15.72 0.69 -36.20
N ALA A 12 16.52 0.11 -37.09
CA ALA A 12 17.08 -1.23 -36.88
C ALA A 12 17.94 -1.31 -35.62
N ALA A 13 18.78 -0.29 -35.36
CA ALA A 13 19.58 -0.21 -34.14
C ALA A 13 18.71 -0.06 -32.89
N ALA A 14 17.67 0.78 -32.90
CA ALA A 14 16.76 0.96 -31.78
C ALA A 14 15.96 -0.31 -31.44
N VAL A 15 15.57 -1.08 -32.47
CA VAL A 15 14.93 -2.39 -32.30
C VAL A 15 15.92 -3.41 -31.74
N ALA A 16 17.14 -3.49 -32.28
CA ALA A 16 18.18 -4.38 -31.77
C ALA A 16 18.52 -4.09 -30.30
N LEU A 17 18.66 -2.81 -29.94
CA LEU A 17 18.87 -2.36 -28.56
C LEU A 17 17.70 -2.66 -27.64
N GLY A 18 16.47 -2.78 -28.17
CA GLY A 18 15.29 -3.18 -27.40
C GLY A 18 15.34 -4.61 -26.85
N TYR A 19 16.25 -5.46 -27.36
CA TYR A 19 16.51 -6.80 -26.82
C TYR A 19 17.55 -6.80 -25.68
N VAL A 20 18.19 -5.66 -25.42
CA VAL A 20 19.08 -5.47 -24.28
C VAL A 20 18.25 -4.98 -23.09
N HIS A 21 18.41 -5.60 -21.93
CA HIS A 21 17.63 -5.30 -20.72
C HIS A 21 18.52 -4.77 -19.59
N PRO A 22 19.00 -3.51 -19.68
CA PRO A 22 20.01 -2.97 -18.77
C PRO A 22 19.53 -2.87 -17.30
N PHE A 23 18.21 -2.80 -17.07
CA PHE A 23 17.61 -2.68 -15.75
C PHE A 23 16.99 -3.99 -15.23
N GLY A 24 17.27 -5.12 -15.91
CA GLY A 24 16.64 -6.40 -15.67
C GLY A 24 15.48 -6.66 -16.63
N ASN A 25 15.23 -7.95 -16.90
CA ASN A 25 14.18 -8.36 -17.85
C ASN A 25 12.88 -8.72 -17.11
N PRO A 26 11.83 -7.88 -17.14
CA PRO A 26 10.54 -8.19 -16.51
C PRO A 26 9.73 -9.25 -17.26
N ARG A 27 10.22 -9.76 -18.40
CA ARG A 27 9.54 -10.76 -19.26
C ARG A 27 10.03 -12.19 -19.02
N VAL A 28 10.82 -12.42 -17.98
CA VAL A 28 11.37 -13.75 -17.64
C VAL A 28 10.26 -14.74 -17.26
N GLN A 29 9.20 -14.27 -16.61
CA GLN A 29 8.04 -15.10 -16.33
C GLN A 29 7.02 -14.97 -17.48
N PRO A 30 6.66 -16.08 -18.16
CA PRO A 30 5.67 -16.04 -19.22
C PRO A 30 4.29 -15.72 -18.65
N ALA A 31 3.58 -14.80 -19.32
CA ALA A 31 2.19 -14.48 -18.99
C ALA A 31 1.32 -15.74 -19.20
N LYS A 32 0.58 -16.12 -18.16
CA LYS A 32 -0.34 -17.28 -18.15
C LYS A 32 -1.76 -16.89 -18.56
N GLY A 33 -2.02 -15.58 -18.65
CA GLY A 33 -3.31 -14.98 -18.93
C GLY A 33 -3.82 -14.22 -17.72
N LEU A 34 -4.37 -13.01 -17.94
CA LEU A 34 -4.88 -12.17 -16.86
C LEU A 34 -5.96 -12.89 -16.01
N GLY A 35 -6.72 -13.80 -16.61
CA GLY A 35 -7.76 -14.59 -15.92
C GLY A 35 -7.23 -15.51 -14.82
N THR A 36 -5.95 -15.91 -14.87
CA THR A 36 -5.31 -16.75 -13.85
C THR A 36 -4.73 -15.93 -12.69
N LEU A 37 -4.66 -14.60 -12.84
CA LEU A 37 -4.15 -13.71 -11.81
C LEU A 37 -5.21 -13.56 -10.70
N LEU A 38 -4.82 -13.83 -9.44
CA LEU A 38 -5.70 -13.77 -8.27
C LEU A 38 -6.88 -14.75 -8.33
N GLU A 39 -6.75 -15.89 -9.02
CA GLU A 39 -7.82 -16.88 -9.19
C GLU A 39 -8.30 -17.46 -7.86
N GLY A 40 -7.37 -17.88 -7.00
CA GLY A 40 -7.62 -18.40 -5.66
C GLY A 40 -7.69 -17.33 -4.57
N ALA A 41 -7.68 -16.04 -4.91
CA ALA A 41 -7.66 -14.98 -3.92
C ALA A 41 -9.04 -14.70 -3.33
N THR A 42 -9.14 -14.70 -2.00
CA THR A 42 -10.34 -14.30 -1.26
C THR A 42 -10.50 -12.78 -1.25
N MET A 43 -11.12 -12.24 -2.30
CA MET A 43 -11.38 -10.80 -2.45
C MET A 43 -12.65 -10.48 -3.25
N PRO A 44 -13.25 -9.28 -3.10
CA PRO A 44 -14.40 -8.87 -3.89
C PRO A 44 -14.06 -8.86 -5.38
N THR A 45 -15.02 -9.28 -6.21
CA THR A 45 -14.87 -9.31 -7.68
C THR A 45 -14.52 -7.94 -8.25
N ASP A 46 -15.08 -6.87 -7.71
CA ASP A 46 -14.79 -5.51 -8.15
C ASP A 46 -13.35 -5.11 -7.87
N ALA A 47 -12.85 -5.44 -6.66
CA ALA A 47 -11.47 -5.16 -6.28
C ALA A 47 -10.49 -5.96 -7.16
N LYS A 48 -10.78 -7.24 -7.40
CA LYS A 48 -10.01 -8.10 -8.32
C LYS A 48 -9.97 -7.51 -9.72
N THR A 49 -11.11 -7.04 -10.22
CA THR A 49 -11.22 -6.40 -11.54
C THR A 49 -10.35 -5.14 -11.63
N VAL A 50 -10.35 -4.29 -10.59
CA VAL A 50 -9.50 -3.09 -10.54
C VAL A 50 -8.02 -3.50 -10.57
N LEU A 51 -7.60 -4.45 -9.72
CA LEU A 51 -6.21 -4.92 -9.68
C LEU A 51 -5.75 -5.47 -11.04
N MET A 52 -6.56 -6.30 -11.68
CA MET A 52 -6.27 -6.88 -12.99
C MET A 52 -6.22 -5.84 -14.11
N LYS A 53 -7.12 -4.86 -14.12
CA LYS A 53 -7.20 -3.88 -15.21
C LYS A 53 -6.21 -2.73 -15.04
N LYS A 54 -5.98 -2.26 -13.81
CA LYS A 54 -5.26 -1.01 -13.51
C LYS A 54 -3.86 -1.24 -12.95
N CYS A 55 -3.61 -2.36 -12.26
CA CYS A 55 -2.35 -2.59 -11.54
C CYS A 55 -1.47 -3.66 -12.19
N ALA A 56 -2.07 -4.71 -12.76
CA ALA A 56 -1.37 -5.90 -13.25
C ALA A 56 -0.29 -5.62 -14.30
N ASP A 57 -0.47 -4.58 -15.13
CA ASP A 57 0.50 -4.23 -16.18
C ASP A 57 1.89 -3.88 -15.59
N CYS A 58 1.94 -3.29 -14.40
CA CYS A 58 3.21 -2.98 -13.72
C CYS A 58 3.53 -3.94 -12.58
N HIS A 59 2.49 -4.41 -11.87
CA HIS A 59 2.64 -5.18 -10.63
C HIS A 59 2.39 -6.68 -10.80
N SER A 60 2.47 -7.25 -12.01
CA SER A 60 2.39 -8.71 -12.21
C SER A 60 3.14 -9.16 -13.45
N SER A 61 3.35 -10.46 -13.60
CA SER A 61 3.85 -11.12 -14.82
C SER A 61 2.86 -11.03 -15.99
N GLU A 62 1.58 -10.75 -15.72
CA GLU A 62 0.51 -10.61 -16.73
C GLU A 62 0.52 -9.25 -17.44
N THR A 63 1.72 -8.66 -17.62
CA THR A 63 1.88 -7.37 -18.28
C THR A 63 1.46 -7.43 -19.74
N ARG A 64 0.53 -6.54 -20.13
CA ARG A 64 0.21 -6.31 -21.53
C ARG A 64 1.24 -5.36 -22.14
N TRP A 65 2.18 -5.93 -22.91
CA TRP A 65 3.26 -5.17 -23.54
C TRP A 65 2.78 -4.46 -24.81
N PRO A 66 2.75 -3.12 -24.85
CA PRO A 66 2.47 -2.40 -26.09
C PRO A 66 3.65 -2.54 -27.05
N VAL A 67 3.41 -2.35 -28.35
CA VAL A 67 4.44 -2.53 -29.39
C VAL A 67 5.65 -1.62 -29.16
N TYR A 68 5.43 -0.37 -28.72
CA TYR A 68 6.50 0.58 -28.43
C TYR A 68 7.38 0.18 -27.23
N ALA A 69 6.93 -0.74 -26.37
CA ALA A 69 7.76 -1.27 -25.28
C ALA A 69 8.88 -2.21 -25.75
N ARG A 70 9.03 -2.41 -27.08
CA ARG A 70 10.13 -3.16 -27.70
C ARG A 70 11.19 -2.27 -28.36
N ILE A 71 11.02 -0.94 -28.34
CA ILE A 71 11.89 0.00 -29.06
C ILE A 71 12.66 0.86 -28.05
N ALA A 72 14.00 0.85 -28.13
CA ALA A 72 14.84 1.68 -27.28
C ALA A 72 14.77 3.17 -27.67
N PRO A 73 14.93 4.11 -26.70
CA PRO A 73 15.15 3.89 -25.26
C PRO A 73 13.86 3.73 -24.45
N GLY A 74 12.69 3.86 -25.07
CA GLY A 74 11.39 3.80 -24.38
C GLY A 74 11.15 2.44 -23.69
N SER A 75 11.55 1.35 -24.35
CA SER A 75 11.51 0.00 -23.77
C SER A 75 12.25 -0.10 -22.43
N TRP A 76 13.44 0.50 -22.32
CA TRP A 76 14.25 0.47 -21.10
C TRP A 76 13.63 1.25 -19.95
N LEU A 77 12.98 2.39 -20.23
CA LEU A 77 12.27 3.16 -19.21
C LEU A 77 11.10 2.37 -18.63
N ILE A 78 10.30 1.76 -19.49
CA ILE A 78 9.16 0.92 -19.09
C ILE A 78 9.66 -0.30 -18.30
N GLU A 79 10.73 -0.96 -18.77
CA GLU A 79 11.32 -2.10 -18.08
C GLU A 79 11.80 -1.74 -16.67
N ARG A 80 12.55 -0.63 -16.54
CA ARG A 80 13.01 -0.13 -15.25
C ARG A 80 11.84 0.11 -14.30
N ASP A 81 10.80 0.79 -14.77
CA ASP A 81 9.65 1.16 -13.94
C ASP A 81 8.88 -0.09 -13.50
N ILE A 82 8.70 -1.08 -14.38
CA ILE A 82 8.04 -2.36 -14.05
C ILE A 82 8.89 -3.19 -13.08
N VAL A 83 10.20 -3.32 -13.34
CA VAL A 83 11.11 -4.05 -12.45
C VAL A 83 11.10 -3.44 -11.06
N GLU A 84 11.17 -2.11 -10.95
CA GLU A 84 11.15 -1.41 -9.67
C GLU A 84 9.78 -1.48 -8.98
N ALA A 85 8.68 -1.42 -9.74
CA ALA A 85 7.34 -1.62 -9.22
C ALA A 85 7.16 -3.02 -8.61
N ARG A 86 7.61 -4.07 -9.30
CA ARG A 86 7.49 -5.46 -8.84
C ARG A 86 8.34 -5.78 -7.61
N LYS A 87 9.51 -5.15 -7.45
CA LYS A 87 10.28 -5.26 -6.20
C LYS A 87 9.50 -4.77 -4.97
N LYS A 88 8.64 -3.76 -5.15
CA LYS A 88 7.81 -3.20 -4.07
C LYS A 88 6.53 -3.99 -3.86
N MET A 89 5.94 -4.49 -4.94
CA MET A 89 4.71 -5.28 -4.93
C MET A 89 4.56 -6.08 -6.22
N ASP A 90 4.38 -7.40 -6.09
CA ASP A 90 4.11 -8.32 -7.21
C ASP A 90 2.90 -9.22 -6.90
N LEU A 91 1.83 -9.05 -7.68
CA LEU A 91 0.57 -9.77 -7.58
C LEU A 91 0.67 -11.20 -8.11
N SER A 92 1.69 -11.52 -8.91
CA SER A 92 1.87 -12.87 -9.50
C SER A 92 2.04 -13.94 -8.43
N HIS A 93 2.52 -13.54 -7.26
CA HIS A 93 2.80 -14.42 -6.12
C HIS A 93 1.76 -14.29 -5.01
N TRP A 94 0.59 -13.68 -5.29
CA TRP A 94 -0.42 -13.38 -4.28
C TRP A 94 -0.79 -14.59 -3.41
N GLU A 95 -1.13 -15.70 -4.03
CA GLU A 95 -1.56 -16.93 -3.35
C GLU A 95 -0.44 -17.61 -2.57
N GLN A 96 0.82 -17.36 -2.94
CA GLN A 96 2.00 -17.87 -2.23
C GLN A 96 2.35 -17.00 -1.02
N MET A 97 1.79 -15.79 -0.92
CA MET A 97 2.05 -14.90 0.19
C MET A 97 1.26 -15.33 1.44
N PRO A 98 1.90 -15.36 2.61
CA PRO A 98 1.21 -15.46 3.89
C PRO A 98 0.09 -14.42 4.04
N ALA A 99 -0.98 -14.80 4.75
CA ALA A 99 -2.16 -13.95 4.93
C ALA A 99 -1.85 -12.59 5.58
N ASP A 100 -0.88 -12.53 6.50
CA ASP A 100 -0.43 -11.28 7.12
C ASP A 100 0.19 -10.32 6.09
N LYS A 101 0.99 -10.85 5.15
CA LYS A 101 1.58 -10.08 4.06
C LYS A 101 0.53 -9.62 3.06
N GLN A 102 -0.45 -10.46 2.75
CA GLN A 102 -1.58 -10.07 1.90
C GLN A 102 -2.35 -8.90 2.52
N GLN A 103 -2.66 -8.95 3.82
CA GLN A 103 -3.33 -7.86 4.54
C GLN A 103 -2.53 -6.54 4.50
N VAL A 104 -1.21 -6.60 4.70
CA VAL A 104 -0.33 -5.42 4.58
C VAL A 104 -0.42 -4.80 3.19
N LEU A 105 -0.28 -5.63 2.16
CA LEU A 105 -0.25 -5.17 0.79
C LEU A 105 -1.60 -4.59 0.39
N THR A 106 -2.69 -5.24 0.76
CA THR A 106 -4.05 -4.72 0.59
C THR A 106 -4.23 -3.32 1.20
N ALA A 107 -3.77 -3.12 2.44
CA ALA A 107 -3.86 -1.81 3.08
C ALA A 107 -2.99 -0.75 2.37
N LYS A 108 -1.77 -1.10 1.96
CA LYS A 108 -0.89 -0.20 1.19
C LYS A 108 -1.46 0.15 -0.19
N ILE A 109 -2.06 -0.83 -0.89
CA ILE A 109 -2.73 -0.60 -2.17
C ILE A 109 -3.82 0.44 -2.00
N PHE A 110 -4.67 0.28 -0.98
CA PHE A 110 -5.74 1.23 -0.73
C PHE A 110 -5.21 2.62 -0.35
N GLU A 111 -4.20 2.71 0.53
CA GLU A 111 -3.58 3.98 0.91
C GLU A 111 -3.03 4.74 -0.30
N LYS A 112 -2.24 4.07 -1.15
CA LYS A 112 -1.65 4.68 -2.36
C LYS A 112 -2.68 5.04 -3.42
N ALA A 113 -3.77 4.28 -3.51
CA ALA A 113 -4.90 4.61 -4.39
C ALA A 113 -5.69 5.82 -3.87
N LYS A 114 -5.89 5.92 -2.55
CA LYS A 114 -6.60 7.02 -1.88
C LYS A 114 -5.80 8.33 -1.94
N SER A 115 -4.48 8.28 -1.74
CA SER A 115 -3.60 9.45 -1.81
C SER A 115 -3.40 9.98 -3.24
N GLY A 116 -3.69 9.15 -4.25
CA GLY A 116 -3.45 9.48 -5.66
C GLY A 116 -1.99 9.31 -6.08
N ASP A 117 -1.14 8.76 -5.21
CA ASP A 117 0.25 8.41 -5.54
C ASP A 117 0.33 7.33 -6.63
N MET A 118 -0.73 6.50 -6.72
CA MET A 118 -0.82 5.43 -7.70
C MET A 118 -2.07 5.58 -8.59
N PRO A 119 -1.91 5.53 -9.93
CA PRO A 119 -0.64 5.49 -10.66
C PRO A 119 0.14 6.82 -10.57
N PRO A 120 1.47 6.85 -10.77
CA PRO A 120 2.23 8.10 -10.74
C PRO A 120 1.71 9.12 -11.77
N LEU A 121 1.72 10.41 -11.42
CA LEU A 121 1.17 11.48 -12.26
C LEU A 121 1.76 11.50 -13.67
N GLN A 122 3.08 11.29 -13.82
CA GLN A 122 3.73 11.23 -15.13
C GLN A 122 3.17 10.12 -16.03
N TYR A 123 2.76 8.99 -15.44
CA TYR A 123 2.14 7.90 -16.17
C TYR A 123 0.70 8.26 -16.56
N GLN A 124 -0.06 8.88 -15.66
CA GLN A 124 -1.44 9.29 -15.93
C GLN A 124 -1.56 10.31 -17.08
N LEU A 125 -0.56 11.20 -17.25
CA LEU A 125 -0.54 12.18 -18.33
C LEU A 125 -0.53 11.52 -19.72
N LEU A 126 0.20 10.42 -19.87
CA LEU A 126 0.28 9.66 -21.11
C LEU A 126 -0.79 8.56 -21.19
N HIS A 127 -1.19 8.02 -20.03
CA HIS A 127 -2.09 6.89 -19.87
C HIS A 127 -3.29 7.28 -19.01
N TRP A 128 -4.08 8.24 -19.51
CA TRP A 128 -5.27 8.75 -18.82
C TRP A 128 -6.28 7.65 -18.44
N THR A 129 -6.35 6.57 -19.23
CA THR A 129 -7.21 5.40 -18.96
C THR A 129 -6.78 4.60 -17.73
N ALA A 130 -5.54 4.78 -17.26
CA ALA A 130 -5.04 4.13 -16.05
C ALA A 130 -5.43 4.87 -14.77
N LYS A 131 -5.93 6.11 -14.87
CA LYS A 131 -6.42 6.87 -13.72
C LYS A 131 -7.49 6.08 -12.98
N LEU A 132 -7.38 6.07 -11.65
CA LEU A 132 -8.37 5.44 -10.77
C LEU A 132 -9.55 6.40 -10.58
N SER A 133 -10.76 5.87 -10.80
CA SER A 133 -12.01 6.54 -10.48
C SER A 133 -12.32 6.42 -8.99
N LYS A 134 -13.28 7.22 -8.51
CA LYS A 134 -13.79 7.08 -7.12
C LYS A 134 -14.36 5.68 -6.87
N ALA A 135 -15.01 5.09 -7.88
CA ALA A 135 -15.52 3.72 -7.82
C ALA A 135 -14.38 2.70 -7.70
N ASP A 136 -13.27 2.89 -8.42
CA ASP A 136 -12.09 2.02 -8.31
C ASP A 136 -11.48 2.08 -6.90
N VAL A 137 -11.31 3.29 -6.34
CA VAL A 137 -10.79 3.47 -4.97
C VAL A 137 -11.74 2.86 -3.94
N GLN A 138 -13.05 2.99 -4.14
CA GLN A 138 -14.05 2.37 -3.28
C GLN A 138 -13.98 0.84 -3.35
N ALA A 139 -13.86 0.26 -4.53
CA ALA A 139 -13.68 -1.19 -4.69
C ALA A 139 -12.42 -1.68 -3.97
N LEU A 140 -11.30 -0.95 -4.07
CA LEU A 140 -10.06 -1.28 -3.36
C LEU A 140 -10.19 -1.17 -1.83
N SER A 141 -11.05 -0.28 -1.31
CA SER A 141 -11.33 -0.21 0.13
C SER A 141 -11.95 -1.50 0.69
N MET A 142 -12.65 -2.26 -0.16
CA MET A 142 -13.31 -3.51 0.23
C MET A 142 -12.36 -4.72 0.19
N LEU A 143 -11.20 -4.59 -0.44
CA LEU A 143 -10.13 -5.60 -0.45
C LEU A 143 -9.71 -5.95 0.99
N GLY A 144 -9.57 -4.94 1.86
CA GLY A 144 -9.22 -5.10 3.27
C GLY A 144 -10.34 -5.63 4.16
N LYS A 145 -11.58 -5.67 3.66
CA LYS A 145 -12.77 -6.16 4.38
C LYS A 145 -13.08 -7.63 4.08
N SER A 146 -12.54 -8.19 2.99
CA SER A 146 -12.84 -9.57 2.56
C SER A 146 -11.75 -10.58 2.93
N ALA A 147 -10.53 -10.11 3.19
CA ALA A 147 -9.55 -10.86 3.98
C ALA A 147 -9.97 -10.98 5.46
N SER A 148 -10.96 -10.19 5.87
CA SER A 148 -11.71 -10.33 7.13
C SER A 148 -12.77 -11.43 6.98
N GLY A 149 -12.33 -12.63 6.61
CA GLY A 149 -13.10 -13.82 6.88
C GLY A 149 -13.21 -13.98 8.40
N SER A 150 -14.43 -13.80 8.91
CA SER A 150 -14.89 -14.02 10.28
C SER A 150 -14.66 -12.89 11.29
N GLU A 151 -15.79 -12.40 11.82
CA GLU A 151 -15.94 -11.69 13.10
C GLU A 151 -15.29 -12.43 14.30
N ALA A 152 -14.73 -13.64 14.11
CA ALA A 152 -13.85 -14.31 15.08
C ALA A 152 -12.47 -13.65 15.27
N ALA A 153 -12.03 -12.74 14.39
CA ALA A 153 -10.74 -12.04 14.56
C ALA A 153 -10.75 -10.96 15.67
N LEU A 154 -11.89 -10.72 16.32
CA LEU A 154 -11.99 -9.97 17.58
C LEU A 154 -11.61 -10.81 18.81
N ALA A 155 -11.35 -12.11 18.66
CA ALA A 155 -11.11 -13.04 19.77
C ALA A 155 -9.65 -13.53 19.92
N GLY A 156 -8.67 -12.91 19.26
CA GLY A 156 -7.25 -13.16 19.52
C GLY A 156 -6.68 -12.12 20.46
N HIS A 157 -6.34 -12.49 21.71
CA HIS A 157 -5.61 -11.61 22.63
C HIS A 157 -4.25 -11.26 22.00
N GLY A 158 -3.95 -9.97 21.83
CA GLY A 158 -2.67 -9.52 21.30
C GLY A 158 -1.50 -9.89 22.21
N ASP A 159 -0.33 -10.07 21.63
CA ASP A 159 0.93 -10.34 22.35
C ASP A 159 1.61 -9.02 22.71
N ALA A 160 1.64 -8.70 24.00
CA ALA A 160 2.22 -7.45 24.48
C ALA A 160 3.75 -7.39 24.37
N VAL A 161 4.45 -8.53 24.35
CA VAL A 161 5.91 -8.56 24.12
C VAL A 161 6.20 -8.15 22.68
N GLN A 162 5.44 -8.69 21.73
CA GLN A 162 5.52 -8.24 20.34
C GLN A 162 5.01 -6.81 20.16
N GLY A 163 4.00 -6.42 20.93
CA GLY A 163 3.50 -5.04 20.96
C GLY A 163 4.56 -4.03 21.35
N LYS A 164 5.38 -4.36 22.37
CA LYS A 164 6.54 -3.57 22.75
C LYS A 164 7.54 -3.43 21.60
N ALA A 165 7.85 -4.52 20.89
CA ALA A 165 8.76 -4.46 19.74
C ALA A 165 8.19 -3.59 18.59
N VAL A 166 6.88 -3.65 18.35
CA VAL A 166 6.19 -2.75 17.40
C VAL A 166 6.31 -1.30 17.85
N PHE A 167 6.04 -1.01 19.12
CA PHE A 167 6.14 0.32 19.70
C PHE A 167 7.57 0.88 19.55
N GLU A 168 8.58 0.10 19.92
CA GLU A 168 9.99 0.47 19.82
C GLU A 168 10.41 0.82 18.39
N LYS A 169 9.92 0.05 17.42
CA LYS A 169 10.26 0.23 15.99
C LYS A 169 9.53 1.40 15.33
N ARG A 170 8.28 1.69 15.74
CA ARG A 170 7.39 2.57 14.98
C ARG A 170 6.97 3.84 15.69
N CYS A 171 6.93 3.84 17.02
CA CYS A 171 6.31 4.91 17.80
C CYS A 171 7.34 5.78 18.52
N THR A 172 8.52 5.23 18.83
CA THR A 172 9.55 5.89 19.65
C THR A 172 10.16 7.15 19.03
N GLY A 173 10.01 7.35 17.72
CA GLY A 173 10.40 8.58 17.05
C GLY A 173 9.66 9.80 17.60
N CYS A 174 8.36 9.67 17.83
CA CYS A 174 7.50 10.78 18.27
C CYS A 174 6.98 10.61 19.70
N HIS A 175 6.87 9.38 20.21
CA HIS A 175 6.27 9.08 21.52
C HIS A 175 7.24 8.42 22.48
N ALA A 176 6.98 8.56 23.77
CA ALA A 176 7.57 7.75 24.83
C ALA A 176 6.48 7.32 25.82
N MET A 177 6.81 6.35 26.68
CA MET A 177 5.87 5.90 27.71
C MET A 177 5.67 6.98 28.77
N ALA A 178 6.75 7.52 29.34
CA ALA A 178 6.66 8.38 30.52
C ALA A 178 6.71 9.89 30.24
N VAL A 179 7.26 10.31 29.10
CA VAL A 179 7.54 11.73 28.81
C VAL A 179 6.91 12.15 27.49
N ASP A 180 6.50 13.41 27.43
CA ASP A 180 6.02 14.03 26.21
C ASP A 180 7.21 14.33 25.28
N ARG A 181 6.98 14.23 23.98
CA ARG A 181 7.94 14.49 22.90
C ARG A 181 7.22 15.28 21.80
N GLU A 182 7.48 14.96 20.53
CA GLU A 182 6.66 15.46 19.41
C GLU A 182 5.20 15.01 19.55
N GLY A 183 4.98 13.82 20.10
CA GLY A 183 3.69 13.31 20.55
C GLY A 183 3.60 13.21 22.07
N PRO A 184 2.37 13.14 22.63
CA PRO A 184 2.14 13.00 24.06
C PRO A 184 2.62 11.65 24.61
N ARG A 185 2.90 11.58 25.91
CA ARG A 185 3.25 10.33 26.60
C ARG A 185 2.13 9.29 26.53
N LEU A 186 2.49 8.02 26.34
CA LEU A 186 1.52 6.94 26.12
C LEU A 186 1.31 6.01 27.32
N ALA A 187 2.04 6.15 28.42
CA ALA A 187 1.74 5.40 29.65
C ALA A 187 0.32 5.75 30.13
N GLY A 188 -0.46 4.71 30.45
CA GLY A 188 -1.86 4.86 30.85
C GLY A 188 -2.75 5.51 29.77
N VAL A 189 -2.42 5.33 28.49
CA VAL A 189 -3.27 5.81 27.39
C VAL A 189 -4.56 5.01 27.31
N TYR A 190 -4.52 3.71 27.61
CA TYR A 190 -5.72 2.88 27.62
C TYR A 190 -6.69 3.34 28.71
N GLY A 191 -7.95 3.55 28.33
CA GLY A 191 -9.01 4.12 29.17
C GLY A 191 -9.01 5.64 29.27
N ARG A 192 -7.96 6.33 28.78
CA ARG A 192 -7.87 7.80 28.89
C ARG A 192 -8.66 8.48 27.77
N ARG A 193 -9.24 9.65 28.08
CA ARG A 193 -9.83 10.54 27.06
C ARG A 193 -8.72 11.12 26.17
N ALA A 194 -8.96 11.15 24.87
CA ALA A 194 -8.09 11.79 23.91
C ALA A 194 -7.91 13.29 24.23
N GLY A 195 -6.76 13.85 23.86
CA GLY A 195 -6.53 15.30 23.99
C GLY A 195 -6.40 15.86 25.41
N ASN A 196 -6.18 15.00 26.43
CA ASN A 196 -6.33 15.40 27.84
C ASN A 196 -5.07 15.27 28.71
N ILE A 197 -3.86 15.19 28.14
CA ILE A 197 -2.63 15.27 28.95
C ILE A 197 -2.35 16.75 29.28
N PRO A 198 -2.27 17.13 30.57
CA PRO A 198 -1.95 18.49 30.97
C PRO A 198 -0.59 18.94 30.41
N GLY A 199 -0.55 20.14 29.84
CA GLY A 199 0.68 20.75 29.31
C GLY A 199 1.07 20.34 27.88
N PHE A 200 0.37 19.37 27.27
CA PHE A 200 0.60 18.99 25.87
C PHE A 200 -0.34 19.74 24.92
N THR A 201 0.20 20.26 23.81
CA THR A 201 -0.57 20.97 22.78
C THR A 201 -1.13 19.99 21.75
N TYR A 202 -2.43 19.75 21.80
CA TYR A 202 -3.14 18.88 20.86
C TYR A 202 -3.67 19.63 19.64
N SER A 203 -3.94 18.88 18.55
CA SER A 203 -4.70 19.41 17.43
C SER A 203 -6.14 19.74 17.83
N ALA A 204 -6.80 20.61 17.06
CA ALA A 204 -8.20 20.97 17.29
C ALA A 204 -9.11 19.73 17.19
N GLY A 205 -8.89 18.87 16.20
CA GLY A 205 -9.66 17.63 16.04
C GLY A 205 -9.58 16.72 17.26
N LEU A 206 -8.37 16.46 17.76
CA LEU A 206 -8.18 15.54 18.89
C LEU A 206 -8.65 16.13 20.22
N LYS A 207 -8.43 17.44 20.44
CA LYS A 207 -8.86 18.16 21.65
C LYS A 207 -10.38 18.20 21.78
N ASN A 208 -11.09 18.35 20.66
CA ASN A 208 -12.55 18.40 20.61
C ASN A 208 -13.18 17.02 20.39
N SER A 209 -12.38 15.95 20.35
CA SER A 209 -12.90 14.60 20.22
C SER A 209 -13.44 14.08 21.56
N ASP A 210 -14.57 13.38 21.51
CA ASP A 210 -15.10 12.63 22.66
C ASP A 210 -14.57 11.20 22.73
N VAL A 211 -13.40 10.97 22.14
CA VAL A 211 -12.80 9.65 22.06
C VAL A 211 -12.21 9.26 23.41
N THR A 212 -12.60 8.08 23.89
CA THR A 212 -11.91 7.38 24.98
C THR A 212 -11.15 6.20 24.38
N TRP A 213 -9.86 6.07 24.70
CA TRP A 213 -9.01 5.01 24.17
C TRP A 213 -9.38 3.66 24.77
N ASN A 214 -9.83 2.73 23.95
CA ASN A 214 -10.14 1.34 24.27
C ASN A 214 -9.78 0.46 23.06
N ASP A 215 -10.03 -0.84 23.12
CA ASP A 215 -9.73 -1.74 21.99
C ASP A 215 -10.29 -1.23 20.66
N ALA A 216 -11.57 -0.87 20.62
CA ALA A 216 -12.25 -0.47 19.38
C ALA A 216 -11.77 0.88 18.85
N THR A 217 -11.55 1.85 19.73
CA THR A 217 -11.10 3.19 19.33
C THR A 217 -9.62 3.22 18.98
N LEU A 218 -8.77 2.47 19.68
CA LEU A 218 -7.36 2.32 19.34
C LEU A 218 -7.19 1.55 18.02
N GLU A 219 -7.98 0.50 17.78
CA GLU A 219 -7.92 -0.23 16.51
C GLU A 219 -8.26 0.68 15.33
N LYS A 220 -9.35 1.46 15.44
CA LYS A 220 -9.74 2.43 14.40
C LYS A 220 -8.67 3.50 14.23
N TRP A 221 -8.20 4.08 15.32
CA TRP A 221 -7.19 5.14 15.31
C TRP A 221 -5.88 4.68 14.68
N LEU A 222 -5.36 3.54 15.10
CA LEU A 222 -4.12 2.97 14.55
C LEU A 222 -4.29 2.54 13.09
N SER A 223 -5.52 2.29 12.61
CA SER A 223 -5.77 1.92 11.21
C SER A 223 -5.81 3.12 10.25
N ASP A 224 -6.50 4.21 10.62
CA ASP A 224 -6.65 5.43 9.81
C ASP A 224 -7.04 6.62 10.72
N PRO A 225 -6.05 7.37 11.28
CA PRO A 225 -6.31 8.51 12.16
C PRO A 225 -7.14 9.62 11.50
N ASP A 226 -6.86 9.91 10.23
CA ASP A 226 -7.52 10.97 9.46
C ASP A 226 -9.00 10.67 9.21
N LEU A 227 -9.33 9.39 9.01
CA LEU A 227 -10.72 8.96 8.90
C LEU A 227 -11.45 9.01 10.25
N MET A 228 -10.75 8.72 11.35
CA MET A 228 -11.38 8.65 12.68
C MET A 228 -11.57 10.03 13.30
N VAL A 229 -10.57 10.91 13.23
CA VAL A 229 -10.62 12.28 13.74
C VAL A 229 -10.03 13.20 12.67
N PRO A 230 -10.87 13.88 11.87
CA PRO A 230 -10.42 14.91 10.95
C PRO A 230 -9.65 16.01 11.67
N ASP A 231 -8.73 16.68 10.97
CA ASP A 231 -7.88 17.76 11.51
C ASP A 231 -7.06 17.33 12.74
N ASN A 232 -6.60 16.07 12.72
CA ASN A 232 -5.59 15.57 13.64
C ASN A 232 -4.17 15.82 13.08
N ASN A 233 -3.18 15.89 13.96
CA ASN A 233 -1.79 16.17 13.56
C ASN A 233 -0.95 14.90 13.31
N ILE A 234 -1.55 13.71 13.33
CA ILE A 234 -0.85 12.43 13.17
C ILE A 234 -1.07 11.90 11.75
N SER A 235 0.00 11.89 10.94
CA SER A 235 0.02 11.30 9.59
C SER A 235 0.67 9.90 9.60
N PHE A 236 0.26 9.06 10.56
CA PHE A 236 0.84 7.73 10.76
C PHE A 236 -0.22 6.67 11.04
N SER A 237 -0.17 5.55 10.31
CA SER A 237 -1.00 4.37 10.55
C SER A 237 -0.18 3.09 10.67
N VAL A 238 -0.77 2.07 11.30
CA VAL A 238 -0.25 0.72 11.45
C VAL A 238 -1.09 -0.22 10.58
N PRO A 239 -0.64 -0.57 9.36
CA PRO A 239 -1.47 -1.30 8.41
C PRO A 239 -1.83 -2.72 8.84
N LYS A 240 -0.94 -3.40 9.58
CA LYS A 240 -1.15 -4.79 10.01
C LYS A 240 -2.09 -4.86 11.21
N ALA A 241 -3.20 -5.59 11.05
CA ALA A 241 -4.15 -5.82 12.15
C ALA A 241 -3.50 -6.53 13.35
N GLU A 242 -2.59 -7.47 13.11
CA GLU A 242 -1.85 -8.15 14.18
C GLU A 242 -0.94 -7.19 14.96
N GLU A 243 -0.19 -6.33 14.26
CA GLU A 243 0.66 -5.33 14.93
C GLU A 243 -0.17 -4.34 15.74
N ARG A 244 -1.36 -3.95 15.24
CA ARG A 244 -2.30 -3.12 16.01
C ARG A 244 -2.78 -3.84 17.26
N ARG A 245 -3.24 -5.09 17.16
CA ARG A 245 -3.68 -5.89 18.32
C ARG A 245 -2.56 -6.06 19.34
N ASN A 246 -1.35 -6.38 18.91
CA ASN A 246 -0.18 -6.52 19.78
C ASN A 246 0.16 -5.19 20.45
N LEU A 247 0.14 -4.08 19.70
CA LEU A 247 0.37 -2.73 20.24
C LEU A 247 -0.70 -2.33 21.26
N ILE A 248 -1.98 -2.62 21.00
CA ILE A 248 -3.08 -2.40 21.95
C ILE A 248 -2.86 -3.23 23.22
N ALA A 249 -2.45 -4.50 23.08
CA ALA A 249 -2.13 -5.35 24.23
C ALA A 249 -0.95 -4.80 25.06
N TYR A 250 0.05 -4.20 24.43
CA TYR A 250 1.15 -3.51 25.11
C TYR A 250 0.70 -2.21 25.80
N LEU A 251 -0.14 -1.41 25.15
CA LEU A 251 -0.65 -0.15 25.72
C LEU A 251 -1.66 -0.34 26.85
N LYS A 252 -2.20 -1.56 27.03
CA LYS A 252 -3.04 -1.96 28.16
C LYS A 252 -2.27 -2.17 29.46
N GLN A 253 -0.94 -2.31 29.40
CA GLN A 253 -0.08 -2.52 30.55
C GLN A 253 0.13 -1.25 31.38
#